data_AF-A0A6G1S263-F1
#
_entry.id   AF-A0A6G1S263-F1
#
_cell.length_a   1.000
_cell.length_b   1.000
_cell.length_c   1.000
_cell.angle_alpha   90.00
_cell.angle_beta   90.00
_cell.angle_gamma   90.00
#
_symmetry.space_group_name_H-M   'P 1'
#
loop_
_entity.id
_entity.type
_entity.pdbx_description
1 polymer ?
#
loop_
_entity_poly.entity_id
_entity_poly.type
_entity_poly.pdbx_seq_one_letter_code
_entity_poly.pdbx_strand_id
1 'polypeptide(L)'
;AAMAASPAYGEEKGGSSSLGEPEYGHDPASGGIFSSDYKRHDDLKEMLDSNKDSLKLEAMKRIVAMIARGKNASDLFPAVVKNVACKNIEVKKLVYVYLVRYAEEQQDLALLSISTFQRGLKDPNQLIRASALRVLSSIRVPIIVPIMMLAIKEAASDMSPYVRKTAAHAIPKLYSWWPAVW
;
A
#
# COMPACT_ATOMS: atom_id res chain seq x y z
N ALA A 1 -15.89 4.96 -67.69
CA ALA A 1 -16.94 4.48 -68.59
C ALA A 1 -17.81 3.50 -67.82
N ALA A 2 -19.12 3.77 -67.81
CA ALA A 2 -20.15 3.01 -67.13
C ALA A 2 -20.24 1.56 -67.65
N MET A 3 -20.61 0.64 -66.76
CA MET A 3 -21.41 -0.54 -67.08
C MET A 3 -22.20 -0.96 -65.83
N ALA A 4 -23.49 -0.61 -65.83
CA ALA A 4 -24.52 -1.25 -65.02
C ALA A 4 -25.34 -2.14 -65.94
N ALA A 5 -25.67 -3.37 -65.50
CA ALA A 5 -26.97 -4.01 -65.72
C ALA A 5 -26.94 -5.49 -65.25
N SER A 6 -27.90 -5.83 -64.39
CA SER A 6 -28.43 -7.16 -64.00
C SER A 6 -29.05 -7.92 -65.21
N PRO A 7 -29.88 -8.99 -65.09
CA PRO A 7 -30.35 -9.82 -63.94
C PRO A 7 -30.40 -11.34 -64.23
N ALA A 8 -30.88 -12.17 -63.28
CA ALA A 8 -31.96 -13.17 -63.47
C ALA A 8 -31.91 -14.38 -62.49
N TYR A 9 -33.02 -14.54 -61.76
CA TYR A 9 -33.81 -15.74 -61.44
C TYR A 9 -33.16 -17.09 -61.06
N GLY A 10 -33.67 -17.67 -59.96
CA GLY A 10 -33.59 -19.10 -59.69
C GLY A 10 -34.02 -19.47 -58.27
N GLU A 11 -35.31 -19.74 -58.08
CA GLU A 11 -35.91 -20.29 -56.87
C GLU A 11 -36.23 -21.77 -57.14
N GLU A 12 -35.67 -22.72 -56.37
CA GLU A 12 -36.25 -24.06 -56.22
C GLU A 12 -35.83 -24.73 -54.89
N LYS A 13 -36.81 -25.41 -54.31
CA LYS A 13 -36.80 -26.14 -53.04
C LYS A 13 -36.09 -27.49 -53.14
N GLY A 14 -35.53 -27.96 -52.04
CA GLY A 14 -35.20 -29.37 -51.84
C GLY A 14 -34.76 -29.67 -50.41
N GLY A 15 -35.63 -30.28 -49.61
CA GLY A 15 -35.31 -30.72 -48.25
C GLY A 15 -34.66 -32.10 -48.23
N SER A 16 -33.74 -32.33 -47.30
CA SER A 16 -33.52 -33.67 -46.71
C SER A 16 -32.77 -33.60 -45.37
N SER A 17 -33.44 -34.13 -44.34
CA SER A 17 -32.95 -34.91 -43.18
C SER A 17 -31.70 -34.48 -42.38
N SER A 18 -31.97 -34.12 -41.11
CA SER A 18 -31.28 -34.46 -39.85
C SER A 18 -29.75 -34.60 -39.82
N LEU A 19 -29.08 -33.76 -39.00
CA LEU A 19 -28.16 -34.21 -37.95
C LEU A 19 -27.75 -33.06 -37.01
N GLY A 20 -28.06 -33.19 -35.72
CA GLY A 20 -27.28 -32.69 -34.57
C GLY A 20 -27.14 -31.17 -34.35
N GLU A 21 -27.86 -30.65 -33.35
CA GLU A 21 -27.32 -29.55 -32.54
C GLU A 21 -26.04 -30.00 -31.82
N PRO A 22 -25.14 -29.06 -31.49
CA PRO A 22 -25.06 -28.75 -30.08
C PRO A 22 -25.11 -27.25 -29.79
N GLU A 23 -25.88 -26.92 -28.75
CA GLU A 23 -25.77 -25.70 -27.95
C GLU A 23 -24.31 -25.30 -27.75
N TYR A 24 -23.99 -24.06 -28.10
CA TYR A 24 -22.74 -23.44 -27.66
C TYR A 24 -22.84 -23.21 -26.16
N GLY A 25 -22.36 -24.19 -25.39
CA GLY A 25 -22.30 -24.15 -23.94
C GLY A 25 -21.68 -22.84 -23.47
N HIS A 26 -22.39 -22.15 -22.60
CA HIS A 26 -21.86 -21.04 -21.82
C HIS A 26 -20.80 -21.63 -20.88
N ASP A 27 -19.52 -21.49 -21.23
CA ASP A 27 -18.42 -21.90 -20.37
C ASP A 27 -18.32 -20.93 -19.19
N PRO A 28 -18.59 -21.35 -17.93
CA PRO A 28 -18.57 -20.43 -16.79
C PRO A 28 -17.15 -20.09 -16.32
N ALA A 29 -16.11 -20.55 -17.03
CA ALA A 29 -14.72 -20.50 -16.58
C ALA A 29 -13.82 -19.45 -17.26
N SER A 30 -14.36 -18.35 -17.81
CA SER A 30 -13.51 -17.25 -18.27
C SER A 30 -14.06 -15.86 -17.95
N GLY A 31 -13.36 -15.17 -17.03
CA GLY A 31 -13.27 -13.70 -17.08
C GLY A 31 -13.55 -12.91 -15.80
N GLY A 32 -13.95 -13.52 -14.69
CA GLY A 32 -14.29 -12.80 -13.45
C GLY A 32 -13.11 -12.35 -12.56
N ILE A 33 -11.88 -12.25 -13.08
CA ILE A 33 -10.66 -12.25 -12.23
C ILE A 33 -10.22 -10.85 -11.77
N PHE A 34 -10.71 -9.74 -12.35
CA PHE A 34 -10.11 -8.42 -12.06
C PHE A 34 -10.97 -7.42 -11.26
N SER A 35 -12.22 -7.76 -10.89
CA SER A 35 -13.12 -6.80 -10.23
C SER A 35 -13.42 -7.07 -8.74
N SER A 36 -13.11 -8.26 -8.21
CA SER A 36 -13.57 -8.65 -6.87
C SER A 36 -12.72 -8.11 -5.72
N ASP A 37 -11.45 -7.80 -5.95
CA ASP A 37 -10.52 -7.47 -4.85
C ASP A 37 -10.66 -6.02 -4.35
N TYR A 38 -11.11 -5.08 -5.19
CA TYR A 38 -11.28 -3.67 -4.79
C TYR A 38 -12.37 -3.43 -3.74
N LYS A 39 -13.40 -4.30 -3.69
CA LYS A 39 -14.45 -4.28 -2.66
C LYS A 39 -14.11 -5.15 -1.43
N ARG A 40 -12.99 -5.88 -1.47
CA ARG A 40 -12.68 -6.94 -0.51
C ARG A 40 -12.25 -6.42 0.86
N HIS A 41 -11.88 -5.15 0.96
CA HIS A 41 -11.33 -4.56 2.18
C HIS A 41 -12.16 -3.42 2.77
N ASP A 42 -13.41 -3.24 2.34
CA ASP A 42 -14.25 -2.13 2.83
C ASP A 42 -14.56 -2.24 4.33
N ASP A 43 -14.70 -3.47 4.85
CA ASP A 43 -14.79 -3.75 6.28
C ASP A 43 -13.55 -3.27 7.04
N LEU A 44 -12.35 -3.51 6.50
CA LEU A 44 -11.09 -3.08 7.11
C LEU A 44 -10.97 -1.55 7.12
N LYS A 45 -11.42 -0.87 6.06
CA LYS A 45 -11.46 0.60 6.01
C LYS A 45 -12.38 1.15 7.09
N GLU A 46 -13.58 0.58 7.24
CA GLU A 46 -14.53 1.00 8.27
C GLU A 46 -13.98 0.77 9.69
N MET A 47 -13.36 -0.38 9.94
CA MET A 47 -12.71 -0.67 11.21
C MET A 47 -11.56 0.30 11.54
N LEU A 48 -10.80 0.73 10.53
CA LEU A 48 -9.72 1.71 10.67
C LEU A 48 -10.21 3.15 10.91
N ASP A 49 -11.37 3.51 10.36
CA ASP A 49 -12.00 4.82 10.55
C ASP A 49 -12.82 4.88 11.87
N SER A 50 -13.09 3.75 12.52
CA SER A 50 -13.79 3.68 13.81
C SER A 50 -13.06 4.47 14.91
N ASN A 51 -13.79 4.95 15.93
CA ASN A 51 -13.19 5.56 17.12
C ASN A 51 -12.64 4.54 18.13
N LYS A 52 -12.91 3.24 17.93
CA LYS A 52 -12.50 2.19 18.86
C LYS A 52 -11.12 1.64 18.49
N ASP A 53 -10.15 1.83 19.37
CA ASP A 53 -8.78 1.30 19.16
C ASP A 53 -8.74 -0.23 19.02
N SER A 54 -9.68 -0.96 19.62
CA SER A 54 -9.80 -2.42 19.46
C SER A 54 -10.10 -2.84 18.03
N LEU A 55 -10.99 -2.12 17.34
CA LEU A 55 -11.33 -2.39 15.94
C LEU A 55 -10.17 -2.03 15.02
N LYS A 56 -9.50 -0.89 15.26
CA LYS A 56 -8.28 -0.53 14.52
C LYS A 56 -7.19 -1.58 14.67
N LEU A 57 -6.98 -2.06 15.89
CA LEU A 57 -5.99 -3.09 16.19
C LEU A 57 -6.28 -4.39 15.45
N GLU A 58 -7.54 -4.82 15.47
CA GLU A 58 -7.97 -6.02 14.74
C GLU A 58 -7.77 -5.87 13.24
N ALA A 59 -8.18 -4.73 12.65
CA ALA A 59 -7.97 -4.45 11.24
C ALA A 59 -6.49 -4.46 10.88
N MET A 60 -5.64 -3.76 11.65
CA MET A 60 -4.20 -3.73 11.41
C MET A 60 -3.55 -5.11 11.52
N LYS A 61 -3.98 -5.96 12.47
CA LYS A 61 -3.50 -7.35 12.57
C LYS A 61 -3.84 -8.16 11.32
N ARG A 62 -5.07 -8.03 10.82
CA ARG A 62 -5.52 -8.68 9.57
C ARG A 62 -4.71 -8.18 8.37
N ILE A 63 -4.50 -6.88 8.24
CA ILE A 63 -3.71 -6.27 7.16
C ILE A 63 -2.28 -6.79 7.15
N VAL A 64 -1.61 -6.79 8.30
CA VAL A 64 -0.23 -7.31 8.39
C VAL A 64 -0.17 -8.80 8.08
N ALA A 65 -1.16 -9.59 8.50
CA ALA A 65 -1.25 -11.01 8.14
C ALA A 65 -1.45 -11.22 6.62
N MET A 66 -2.18 -10.33 5.94
CA MET A 66 -2.32 -10.37 4.48
C MET A 66 -0.98 -10.08 3.78
N ILE A 67 -0.26 -9.05 4.23
CA ILE A 67 1.08 -8.70 3.71
C ILE A 67 2.06 -9.86 3.92
N ALA A 68 2.04 -10.49 5.10
CA ALA A 68 2.88 -11.64 5.41
C ALA A 68 2.60 -12.86 4.51
N ARG A 69 1.40 -12.95 3.93
CA ARG A 69 1.01 -13.97 2.95
C ARG A 69 1.26 -13.55 1.50
N GLY A 70 1.92 -12.40 1.29
CA GLY A 70 2.21 -11.86 -0.05
C GLY A 70 0.99 -11.23 -0.74
N LYS A 71 -0.12 -11.01 -0.03
CA LYS A 71 -1.29 -10.35 -0.61
C LYS A 71 -1.08 -8.84 -0.67
N ASN A 72 -1.51 -8.24 -1.78
CA ASN A 72 -1.48 -6.80 -1.93
C ASN A 72 -2.57 -6.15 -1.05
N ALA A 73 -2.17 -5.13 -0.29
CA ALA A 73 -3.03 -4.32 0.57
C ALA A 73 -2.73 -2.82 0.40
N SER A 74 -2.15 -2.41 -0.74
CA SER A 74 -1.78 -1.02 -1.03
C SER A 74 -2.98 -0.09 -1.16
N ASP A 75 -4.15 -0.63 -1.51
CA ASP A 75 -5.44 0.07 -1.57
C ASP A 75 -5.90 0.61 -0.20
N LEU A 76 -5.39 0.04 0.89
CA LEU A 76 -5.67 0.46 2.27
C LEU A 76 -4.79 1.60 2.75
N PHE A 77 -3.83 2.07 1.94
CA PHE A 77 -2.81 3.03 2.36
C PHE A 77 -3.41 4.31 2.97
N PRO A 78 -4.42 4.98 2.36
CA PRO A 78 -5.02 6.17 2.96
C PRO A 78 -5.66 5.89 4.33
N ALA A 79 -6.37 4.77 4.48
CA ALA A 79 -7.02 4.39 5.73
C ALA A 79 -6.00 4.10 6.85
N VAL A 80 -4.87 3.48 6.50
CA VAL A 80 -3.79 3.18 7.45
C VAL A 80 -3.04 4.46 7.86
N VAL A 81 -2.73 5.36 6.92
CA VAL A 81 -1.97 6.60 7.18
C VAL A 81 -2.68 7.53 8.17
N LYS A 82 -4.02 7.64 8.10
CA LYS A 82 -4.81 8.42 9.08
C LYS A 82 -4.53 8.00 10.53
N ASN A 83 -4.14 6.75 10.75
CA ASN A 83 -3.94 6.15 12.06
C ASN A 83 -2.49 6.22 12.57
N VAL A 84 -1.57 6.87 11.84
CA VAL A 84 -0.15 7.01 12.24
C VAL A 84 0.03 7.69 13.61
N ALA A 85 -0.87 8.62 13.95
CA ALA A 85 -0.86 9.37 15.20
C ALA A 85 -1.70 8.72 16.33
N CYS A 86 -2.18 7.48 16.15
CA CYS A 86 -3.00 6.79 17.15
C CYS A 86 -2.27 6.70 18.50
N LYS A 87 -3.03 6.78 19.60
CA LYS A 87 -2.49 6.67 20.97
C LYS A 87 -2.12 5.22 21.32
N ASN A 88 -2.87 4.26 20.80
CA ASN A 88 -2.60 2.84 21.01
C ASN A 88 -1.27 2.44 20.38
N ILE A 89 -0.34 1.96 21.23
CA ILE A 89 1.02 1.61 20.84
C ILE A 89 1.05 0.40 19.90
N GLU A 90 0.16 -0.57 20.07
CA GLU A 90 0.10 -1.76 19.21
C GLU A 90 -0.36 -1.39 17.80
N VAL A 91 -1.42 -0.58 17.67
CA VAL A 91 -1.89 -0.06 16.39
C VAL A 91 -0.76 0.69 15.70
N LYS A 92 -0.12 1.61 16.42
CA LYS A 92 1.00 2.41 15.91
C LYS A 92 2.16 1.55 15.39
N LYS A 93 2.55 0.51 16.12
CA LYS A 93 3.60 -0.44 15.67
C LYS A 93 3.23 -1.12 14.35
N LEU A 94 1.98 -1.59 14.21
CA LEU A 94 1.52 -2.23 12.99
C LEU A 94 1.44 -1.24 11.82
N VAL A 95 1.01 0.00 12.07
CA VAL A 95 1.01 1.07 11.05
C VAL A 95 2.44 1.32 10.56
N TYR A 96 3.43 1.32 11.45
CA TYR A 96 4.82 1.52 11.06
C TYR A 96 5.36 0.38 10.20
N VAL A 97 5.02 -0.88 10.53
CA VAL A 97 5.36 -2.05 9.69
C VAL A 97 4.75 -1.89 8.29
N TYR A 98 3.48 -1.47 8.22
CA TYR A 98 2.79 -1.24 6.95
C TYR A 98 3.47 -0.14 6.11
N LEU A 99 3.81 0.99 6.73
CA LEU A 99 4.47 2.11 6.04
C LEU A 99 5.82 1.72 5.46
N VAL A 100 6.64 0.96 6.20
CA VAL A 100 7.94 0.48 5.67
C VAL A 100 7.75 -0.39 4.43
N ARG A 101 6.64 -1.13 4.31
CA ARG A 101 6.36 -1.96 3.14
C ARG A 101 5.92 -1.15 1.92
N TYR A 102 5.04 -0.17 2.08
CA TYR A 102 4.34 0.47 0.95
C TYR A 102 4.71 1.93 0.68
N ALA A 103 5.45 2.60 1.58
CA ALA A 103 5.72 4.04 1.44
C ALA A 103 6.54 4.39 0.19
N GLU A 104 7.37 3.47 -0.31
CA GLU A 104 8.13 3.68 -1.55
C GLU A 104 7.24 3.66 -2.80
N GLU A 105 6.21 2.82 -2.80
CA GLU A 105 5.22 2.71 -3.88
C GLU A 105 4.21 3.87 -3.85
N GLN A 106 3.94 4.43 -2.66
CA GLN A 106 2.93 5.46 -2.41
C GLN A 106 3.55 6.71 -1.76
N GLN A 107 4.55 7.29 -2.42
CA GLN A 107 5.39 8.36 -1.85
C GLN A 107 4.57 9.58 -1.43
N ASP A 108 3.68 10.08 -2.29
CA ASP A 108 2.90 11.29 -2.04
C ASP A 108 2.02 11.17 -0.79
N LEU A 109 1.34 10.02 -0.65
CA LEU A 109 0.52 9.75 0.53
C LEU A 109 1.39 9.50 1.77
N ALA A 110 2.57 8.91 1.61
CA ALA A 110 3.50 8.67 2.72
C ALA A 110 3.99 9.99 3.35
N LEU A 111 4.09 11.07 2.57
CA LEU A 111 4.49 12.40 3.07
C LEU A 111 3.59 12.89 4.21
N LEU A 112 2.31 12.53 4.20
CA LEU A 112 1.37 12.88 5.28
C LEU A 112 1.83 12.29 6.63
N SER A 113 2.45 11.11 6.61
CA SER A 113 2.99 10.44 7.80
C SER A 113 4.29 11.07 8.29
N ILE A 114 5.10 11.66 7.40
CA ILE A 114 6.40 12.26 7.72
C ILE A 114 6.27 13.38 8.75
N SER A 115 5.25 14.22 8.62
CA SER A 115 4.96 15.29 9.60
C SER A 115 4.77 14.74 11.02
N THR A 116 4.19 13.55 11.16
CA THR A 116 3.99 12.89 12.45
C THR A 116 5.30 12.39 13.03
N PHE A 117 6.18 11.81 12.21
CA PHE A 117 7.50 11.40 12.65
C PHE A 117 8.37 12.58 13.05
N GLN A 118 8.31 13.69 12.30
CA GLN A 118 9.02 14.92 12.66
C GLN A 118 8.60 15.47 14.03
N ARG A 119 7.30 15.46 14.34
CA ARG A 119 6.83 15.80 15.69
C ARG A 119 7.35 14.80 16.73
N GLY A 120 7.33 13.51 16.41
CA GLY A 120 7.84 12.45 17.29
C GLY A 120 9.33 12.58 17.62
N LEU A 121 10.15 13.10 16.71
CA LEU A 121 11.57 13.36 16.94
C LEU A 121 11.83 14.46 17.98
N LYS A 122 10.85 15.33 18.24
CA LYS A 122 10.94 16.42 19.22
C LYS A 122 10.18 16.13 20.51
N ASP A 123 9.66 14.92 20.66
CA ASP A 123 8.88 14.52 21.84
C ASP A 123 9.76 14.49 23.10
N PRO A 124 9.27 14.94 24.28
CA PRO A 124 10.04 14.84 25.52
C PRO A 124 10.43 13.39 25.88
N ASN A 125 9.63 12.41 25.48
CA ASN A 125 9.88 11.00 25.72
C ASN A 125 10.91 10.44 24.71
N GLN A 126 12.05 10.00 25.24
CA GLN A 126 13.13 9.36 24.47
C GLN A 126 12.68 8.15 23.63
N LEU A 127 11.69 7.38 24.11
CA LEU A 127 11.20 6.20 23.39
C LEU A 127 10.42 6.61 22.15
N ILE A 128 9.67 7.71 22.22
CA ILE A 128 8.94 8.26 21.07
C ILE A 128 9.95 8.81 20.05
N ARG A 129 10.93 9.60 20.48
CA ARG A 129 12.01 10.11 19.60
C ARG A 129 12.74 8.99 18.87
N ALA A 130 13.22 7.99 19.61
CA ALA A 130 13.90 6.84 19.04
C ALA A 130 12.98 6.05 18.08
N SER A 131 11.71 5.84 18.44
CA SER A 131 10.78 5.14 17.56
C SER A 131 10.55 5.89 16.24
N ALA A 132 10.38 7.21 16.29
CA ALA A 132 10.20 8.05 15.10
C ALA A 132 11.44 7.99 14.20
N LEU A 133 12.65 8.07 14.78
CA LEU A 133 13.90 7.96 14.03
C LEU A 133 14.06 6.59 13.35
N ARG A 134 13.66 5.50 14.02
CA ARG A 134 13.71 4.14 13.44
C ARG A 134 12.81 4.01 12.22
N VAL A 135 11.63 4.61 12.25
CA VAL A 135 10.69 4.55 11.14
C VAL A 135 11.14 5.46 10.01
N LEU A 136 11.52 6.70 10.32
CA LEU A 136 11.99 7.67 9.33
C LEU A 136 13.20 7.13 8.55
N SER A 137 14.14 6.46 9.23
CA SER A 137 15.31 5.80 8.61
C SER A 137 15.02 4.50 7.87
N SER A 138 13.78 4.00 7.91
CA SER A 138 13.36 2.78 7.22
C SER A 138 12.35 3.05 6.08
N ILE A 139 11.93 4.29 5.90
CA ILE A 139 11.05 4.71 4.79
C ILE A 139 11.92 5.16 3.62
N ARG A 140 11.69 4.57 2.44
CA ARG A 140 12.49 4.82 1.24
C ARG A 140 11.83 5.85 0.31
N VAL A 141 11.79 7.11 0.74
CA VAL A 141 11.22 8.20 -0.07
C VAL A 141 12.31 9.26 -0.33
N PRO A 142 12.78 9.47 -1.58
CA PRO A 142 13.92 10.35 -1.85
C PRO A 142 13.77 11.79 -1.32
N ILE A 143 12.57 12.36 -1.40
CA ILE A 143 12.33 13.75 -0.96
C ILE A 143 12.52 13.96 0.55
N ILE A 144 12.49 12.90 1.36
CA ILE A 144 12.65 13.00 2.83
C ILE A 144 14.12 12.92 3.28
N VAL A 145 15.05 12.63 2.36
CA VAL A 145 16.47 12.42 2.71
C VAL A 145 17.09 13.61 3.45
N PRO A 146 16.89 14.88 3.03
CA PRO A 146 17.38 16.04 3.79
C PRO A 146 16.84 16.11 5.22
N ILE A 147 15.56 15.77 5.42
CA ILE A 147 14.90 15.74 6.73
C ILE A 147 15.51 14.65 7.60
N MET A 148 15.74 13.47 7.04
CA MET A 148 16.34 12.34 7.74
C MET A 148 17.80 12.62 8.14
N MET A 149 18.59 13.27 7.29
CA MET A 149 19.96 13.68 7.63
C MET A 149 19.99 14.61 8.84
N LEU A 150 19.12 15.62 8.85
CA LEU A 150 18.99 16.54 9.98
C LEU A 150 18.55 15.79 11.25
N ALA A 151 17.57 14.90 11.13
CA ALA A 151 17.09 14.08 12.26
C ALA A 151 18.18 13.19 12.85
N ILE A 152 19.02 12.56 12.02
CA ILE A 152 20.14 11.73 12.47
C ILE A 152 21.20 12.59 13.15
N LYS A 153 21.52 13.76 12.59
CA LYS A 153 22.49 14.70 13.18
C LYS A 153 22.05 15.17 14.56
N GLU A 154 20.79 15.58 14.71
CA GLU A 154 20.23 15.98 16.00
C GLU A 154 20.21 14.81 16.99
N ALA A 155 19.77 13.63 16.54
CA ALA A 155 19.67 12.44 17.39
C ALA A 155 21.04 11.89 17.84
N ALA A 156 22.10 12.11 17.07
CA ALA A 156 23.47 11.74 17.44
C ALA A 156 23.97 12.52 18.67
N SER A 157 23.44 13.73 18.90
CA SER A 157 23.73 14.57 20.06
C SER A 157 22.60 14.59 21.10
N ASP A 158 21.62 13.68 21.01
CA ASP A 158 20.51 13.60 21.97
C ASP A 158 21.03 13.28 23.39
N MET A 159 20.34 13.81 24.41
CA MET A 159 20.67 13.55 25.82
C MET A 159 20.57 12.07 26.18
N SER A 160 19.63 11.35 25.59
CA SER A 160 19.42 9.92 25.82
C SER A 160 20.45 9.05 25.08
N PRO A 161 21.17 8.17 25.79
CA PRO A 161 22.00 7.14 25.15
C PRO A 161 21.22 6.23 24.21
N TYR A 162 19.94 5.98 24.50
CA TYR A 162 19.07 5.12 23.67
C TYR A 162 18.79 5.74 22.30
N VAL A 163 18.56 7.05 22.26
CA VAL A 163 18.34 7.79 21.01
C VAL A 163 19.65 7.86 20.21
N ARG A 164 20.79 8.14 20.86
CA ARG A 164 22.11 8.13 20.19
C ARG A 164 22.46 6.77 19.57
N LYS A 165 22.24 5.67 20.30
CA LYS A 165 22.37 4.30 19.76
C LYS A 165 21.49 4.09 18.53
N THR A 166 20.27 4.62 18.56
CA THR A 166 19.34 4.53 17.44
C THR A 166 19.82 5.31 16.22
N ALA A 167 20.38 6.50 16.42
CA ALA A 167 21.00 7.30 15.36
C ALA A 167 22.16 6.56 14.70
N ALA A 168 23.03 5.92 15.51
CA ALA A 168 24.14 5.11 14.98
C ALA A 168 23.67 3.98 14.06
N HIS A 169 22.54 3.33 14.36
CA HIS A 169 21.94 2.31 13.50
C HIS A 169 21.22 2.88 12.26
N ALA A 170 20.86 4.16 12.24
CA ALA A 170 20.21 4.81 11.11
C ALA A 170 21.22 5.21 10.01
N ILE A 171 22.45 5.56 10.38
CA ILE A 171 23.53 5.94 9.45
C ILE A 171 23.78 4.89 8.36
N PRO A 172 24.04 3.60 8.67
CA PRO A 172 24.30 2.60 7.62
C PRO A 172 23.10 2.36 6.72
N LYS A 173 21.87 2.52 7.23
CA LYS A 173 20.66 2.47 6.39
C LYS A 173 20.66 3.60 5.38
N LEU A 174 20.86 4.84 5.85
CA LEU A 174 20.90 6.02 4.99
C LEU A 174 21.95 5.85 3.88
N TYR A 175 23.16 5.40 4.23
CA TYR A 175 24.22 5.12 3.25
C TYR A 175 23.83 4.03 2.24
N SER A 176 23.24 2.92 2.71
CA SER A 176 22.86 1.80 1.85
C SER A 176 21.77 2.16 0.83
N TRP A 177 20.83 3.02 1.21
CA TRP A 177 19.70 3.38 0.38
C TRP A 177 19.98 4.62 -0.49
N TRP A 178 20.82 5.54 0.00
CA TRP A 178 21.18 6.78 -0.69
C TRP A 178 22.70 7.01 -0.60
N PRO A 179 23.51 6.31 -1.39
CA PRO A 179 24.96 6.49 -1.38
C PRO A 179 25.39 7.87 -1.91
N ALA A 180 24.58 8.50 -2.77
CA ALA A 180 24.89 9.78 -3.42
C ALA A 180 24.71 11.04 -2.54
N VAL A 181 24.25 10.90 -1.28
CA VAL A 181 24.12 12.02 -0.33
C VAL A 181 25.31 12.18 0.61
N TRP A 182 26.36 11.37 0.41
CA TRP A 182 27.64 11.47 1.10
C TRP A 182 28.69 12.03 0.16
#